data_AF-A0A2X2T3D5-F1
#
_entry.id   AF-A0A2X2T3D5-F1
#
_cell.length_a   1.000
_cell.length_b   1.000
_cell.length_c   1.000
_cell.angle_alpha   90.00
_cell.angle_beta   90.00
_cell.angle_gamma   90.00
#
_symmetry.space_group_name_H-M   'P 1'
#
loop_
_entity.id
_entity.type
_entity.pdbx_description
1 polymer ?
#
loop_
_entity_poly.entity_id
_entity_poly.type
_entity_poly.pdbx_seq_one_letter_code
_entity_poly.pdbx_strand_id
1 'polypeptide(L)'
;MAGIYAVGDNTGAVELTPVAVAAGRRLSERLFNNKPDEHLDYSNVPTVVFSHPPIGTVGLTEPQAREQYGDDNVKVYKSSFTAMYTAVTSHRQPCRMKLVCAGPDEKIVGIHGIGFGMDEILQASPWR
;
A
#
# COMPACT_ATOMS: atom_id res chain seq x y z
N MET A 1 -20.17 22.68 -9.03
CA MET A 1 -21.56 22.43 -9.46
C MET A 1 -22.17 21.46 -8.47
N ALA A 2 -23.23 21.84 -7.77
CA ALA A 2 -23.86 20.94 -6.79
C ALA A 2 -24.55 19.77 -7.51
N GLY A 3 -24.48 18.57 -6.94
CA GLY A 3 -25.11 17.36 -7.50
C GLY A 3 -24.31 16.63 -8.59
N ILE A 4 -23.10 17.09 -8.94
CA ILE A 4 -22.18 16.38 -9.83
C ILE A 4 -20.97 15.91 -9.03
N TYR A 5 -20.61 14.64 -9.20
CA TYR A 5 -19.52 13.98 -8.48
C TYR A 5 -18.59 13.25 -9.46
N ALA A 6 -17.32 13.11 -9.10
CA ALA A 6 -16.30 12.37 -9.86
C ALA A 6 -15.59 11.37 -8.94
N VAL A 7 -15.27 10.18 -9.47
CA VAL A 7 -14.52 9.12 -8.81
C VAL A 7 -13.64 8.39 -9.83
N GLY A 8 -12.52 7.83 -9.38
CA GLY A 8 -11.56 7.13 -10.23
C GLY A 8 -10.56 8.08 -10.89
N ASP A 9 -9.97 7.64 -11.99
CA ASP A 9 -8.76 8.24 -12.57
C ASP A 9 -8.94 9.70 -13.00
N ASN A 10 -10.16 10.12 -13.34
CA ASN A 10 -10.47 11.51 -13.70
C ASN A 10 -10.32 12.51 -12.54
N THR A 11 -10.13 12.03 -11.31
CA THR A 11 -9.94 12.88 -10.12
C THR A 11 -8.48 13.25 -9.88
N GLY A 12 -7.52 12.61 -10.58
CA GLY A 12 -6.09 12.80 -10.36
C GLY A 12 -5.58 12.24 -9.02
N ALA A 13 -6.39 11.42 -8.35
CA ALA A 13 -6.01 10.68 -7.13
C ALA A 13 -5.32 9.36 -7.50
N VAL A 14 -5.45 8.32 -6.66
CA VAL A 14 -4.83 7.01 -6.91
C VAL A 14 -5.54 6.28 -8.05
N GLU A 15 -4.82 6.08 -9.17
CA GLU A 15 -5.29 5.43 -10.40
C GLU A 15 -5.31 3.90 -10.26
N LEU A 16 -6.15 3.40 -9.35
CA LEU A 16 -6.33 1.96 -9.11
C LEU A 16 -7.81 1.60 -9.18
N THR A 17 -8.14 0.53 -9.91
CA THR A 17 -9.50 -0.04 -9.96
C THR A 17 -10.14 -0.25 -8.57
N PRO A 18 -9.46 -0.83 -7.56
CA PRO A 18 -10.04 -0.98 -6.22
C PRO A 18 -10.36 0.36 -5.55
N VAL A 19 -9.58 1.41 -5.82
CA VAL A 19 -9.84 2.77 -5.28
C VAL A 19 -11.08 3.36 -5.91
N ALA A 20 -11.23 3.28 -7.23
CA ALA A 20 -12.42 3.75 -7.94
C ALA A 20 -13.69 3.04 -7.44
N VAL A 21 -13.63 1.71 -7.25
CA VAL A 21 -14.75 0.91 -6.73
C VAL A 21 -15.10 1.31 -5.29
N ALA A 22 -14.10 1.46 -4.41
CA ALA A 22 -14.33 1.84 -3.02
C ALA A 22 -14.87 3.27 -2.88
N ALA A 23 -14.33 4.22 -3.65
CA ALA A 23 -14.78 5.60 -3.70
C ALA A 23 -16.23 5.70 -4.19
N GLY A 24 -16.57 4.97 -5.26
CA GLY A 24 -17.94 4.91 -5.78
C GLY A 24 -18.94 4.34 -4.78
N ARG A 25 -18.59 3.24 -4.10
CA ARG A 25 -19.45 2.64 -3.07
C ARG A 25 -19.70 3.60 -1.90
N ARG A 26 -18.63 4.21 -1.37
CA ARG A 26 -18.72 5.16 -0.25
C ARG A 26 -19.48 6.43 -0.62
N LEU A 27 -19.34 6.90 -1.85
CA LEU A 27 -20.15 8.00 -2.37
C LEU A 27 -21.64 7.63 -2.39
N SER A 28 -22.01 6.44 -2.86
CA SER A 28 -23.41 5.97 -2.84
C SER A 28 -23.96 5.87 -1.42
N GLU A 29 -23.18 5.35 -0.47
CA GLU A 29 -23.55 5.30 0.95
C GLU A 29 -23.80 6.70 1.52
N ARG A 30 -22.95 7.66 1.17
CA ARG A 30 -23.09 9.06 1.60
C ARG A 30 -24.35 9.73 1.06
N LEU A 31 -24.65 9.51 -0.22
CA LEU A 31 -25.76 10.17 -0.90
C LEU A 31 -27.11 9.50 -0.63
N PHE A 32 -27.13 8.18 -0.45
CA PHE A 32 -28.38 7.40 -0.48
C PHE A 32 -28.62 6.54 0.76
N ASN A 33 -27.65 6.43 1.69
CA ASN A 33 -27.77 5.58 2.88
C ASN A 33 -27.59 6.35 4.20
N ASN A 34 -27.85 7.66 4.22
CA ASN A 34 -27.77 8.51 5.42
C ASN A 34 -26.43 8.43 6.17
N LYS A 35 -25.31 8.23 5.45
CA LYS A 35 -23.94 8.27 6.02
C LYS A 35 -23.20 9.53 5.56
N PRO A 36 -23.55 10.73 6.05
CA PRO A 36 -23.05 11.99 5.51
C PRO A 36 -21.52 12.13 5.56
N ASP A 37 -20.87 11.47 6.50
CA ASP A 37 -19.42 11.50 6.70
C ASP A 37 -18.67 10.38 5.95
N GLU A 38 -19.38 9.52 5.21
CA GLU A 38 -18.74 8.39 4.52
C GLU A 38 -17.85 8.88 3.37
N HIS A 39 -16.56 8.59 3.47
CA HIS A 39 -15.56 8.92 2.46
C HIS A 39 -14.47 7.86 2.41
N LEU A 40 -13.80 7.76 1.27
CA LEU A 40 -12.64 6.88 1.13
C LEU A 40 -11.44 7.57 1.76
N ASP A 41 -10.77 6.87 2.67
CA ASP A 41 -9.43 7.26 3.11
C ASP A 41 -8.43 6.83 2.03
N TYR A 42 -7.71 7.80 1.49
CA TYR A 42 -6.66 7.59 0.49
C TYR A 42 -5.29 7.36 1.15
N SER A 43 -5.22 7.43 2.47
CA SER A 43 -4.01 7.05 3.21
C SER A 43 -3.81 5.53 3.14
N ASN A 44 -2.56 5.11 2.94
CA ASN A 44 -2.14 3.70 3.02
C ASN A 44 -2.88 2.73 2.09
N VAL A 45 -3.22 3.16 0.87
CA VAL A 45 -3.79 2.25 -0.14
C VAL A 45 -2.73 1.22 -0.56
N PRO A 46 -2.94 -0.10 -0.33
CA PRO A 46 -2.00 -1.11 -0.77
C PRO A 46 -1.99 -1.18 -2.29
N THR A 47 -0.79 -1.18 -2.86
CA THR A 47 -0.56 -1.18 -4.31
C THR A 47 0.34 -2.34 -4.68
N VAL A 48 -0.09 -3.14 -5.66
CA VAL A 48 0.71 -4.21 -6.24
C VAL A 48 1.05 -3.85 -7.68
N VAL A 49 2.33 -3.94 -8.03
CA VAL A 49 2.82 -3.80 -9.40
C VAL A 49 3.23 -5.19 -9.90
N PHE A 50 2.51 -5.68 -10.92
CA PHE A 50 2.72 -6.98 -11.56
C PHE A 50 3.97 -6.98 -12.47
N SER A 51 5.14 -6.81 -11.85
CA SER A 51 6.45 -6.98 -12.49
C SER A 51 6.97 -8.42 -12.31
N HIS A 52 8.15 -8.73 -12.86
CA HIS A 52 8.77 -10.06 -12.74
C HIS A 52 10.09 -9.96 -11.93
N PRO A 53 10.08 -10.25 -10.62
CA PRO A 53 8.96 -10.68 -9.77
C PRO A 53 8.06 -9.53 -9.27
N PRO A 54 6.82 -9.79 -8.80
CA PRO A 54 5.88 -8.75 -8.38
C PRO A 54 6.40 -7.88 -7.24
N ILE A 55 5.90 -6.64 -7.18
CA ILE A 55 6.21 -5.67 -6.12
C ILE A 55 4.93 -5.34 -5.36
N GLY A 56 4.99 -5.37 -4.04
CA GLY A 56 3.94 -4.88 -3.16
C GLY A 56 4.42 -3.71 -2.32
N THR A 57 3.64 -2.63 -2.28
CA THR A 57 3.96 -1.43 -1.50
C THR A 57 2.72 -0.83 -0.86
N VAL A 58 2.88 -0.31 0.35
CA VAL A 58 1.81 0.36 1.11
C VAL A 58 2.42 1.30 2.14
N GLY A 59 1.76 2.43 2.34
CA GLY A 59 2.22 3.48 3.25
C GLY A 59 3.44 4.25 2.72
N LEU A 60 4.22 4.81 3.64
CA LEU A 60 5.33 5.71 3.34
C LEU A 60 6.59 4.96 2.90
N THR A 61 7.30 5.52 1.93
CA THR A 61 8.68 5.13 1.65
C THR A 61 9.61 5.59 2.77
N GLU A 62 10.79 5.00 2.87
CA GLU A 62 11.82 5.41 3.85
C GLU A 62 12.16 6.92 3.75
N PRO A 63 12.39 7.52 2.57
CA PRO A 63 12.60 8.96 2.47
C PRO A 63 11.39 9.79 2.94
N GLN A 64 10.18 9.41 2.56
CA GLN A 64 8.96 10.12 3.00
C GLN A 64 8.75 10.03 4.51
N ALA A 65 9.02 8.87 5.11
CA ALA A 65 8.95 8.70 6.56
C ALA A 65 10.00 9.57 7.26
N ARG A 66 11.22 9.66 6.71
CA ARG A 66 12.28 10.53 7.26
C ARG A 66 11.91 12.01 7.15
N GLU A 67 11.33 12.42 6.04
CA GLU A 67 10.82 13.78 5.84
C GLU A 67 9.69 14.12 6.84
N GLN A 68 8.79 13.18 7.10
CA GLN A 68 7.62 13.40 7.94
C GLN A 68 7.90 13.27 9.45
N TYR A 69 8.74 12.32 9.87
CA TYR A 69 8.99 12.00 11.28
C TYR A 69 10.37 12.42 11.79
N GLY A 70 11.30 12.78 10.89
CA GLY A 70 12.70 13.04 11.21
C GLY A 70 13.54 11.78 11.26
N ASP A 71 14.83 11.90 10.95
CA ASP A 71 15.74 10.76 10.82
C ASP A 71 15.87 9.91 12.08
N ASP A 72 15.85 10.55 13.26
CA ASP A 72 16.02 9.89 14.56
C ASP A 72 14.79 9.07 14.96
N ASN A 73 13.62 9.36 14.39
CA ASN A 73 12.37 8.67 14.70
C ASN A 73 12.03 7.57 13.70
N VAL A 74 12.86 7.34 12.68
CA VAL A 74 12.59 6.33 11.65
C VAL A 74 13.53 5.15 11.79
N LYS A 75 12.94 3.97 11.98
CA LYS A 75 13.66 2.70 11.99
C LYS A 75 13.26 1.86 10.81
N VAL A 76 14.24 1.27 10.12
CA VAL A 76 14.03 0.50 8.90
C VAL A 76 14.55 -0.91 9.08
N TYR A 77 13.66 -1.89 8.92
CA TYR A 77 14.03 -3.30 8.87
C TYR A 77 14.12 -3.74 7.41
N LYS A 78 15.20 -4.43 7.05
CA LYS A 78 15.43 -4.96 5.70
C LYS A 78 15.67 -6.45 5.80
N SER A 79 14.97 -7.23 4.99
CA SER A 79 15.20 -8.67 4.83
C SER A 79 15.46 -8.98 3.37
N SER A 80 16.43 -9.86 3.11
CA SER A 80 16.74 -10.36 1.78
C SER A 80 16.94 -11.86 1.87
N PHE A 81 16.17 -12.61 1.10
CA PHE A 81 16.24 -14.07 1.06
C PHE A 81 15.99 -14.58 -0.36
N THR A 82 16.39 -15.81 -0.65
CA THR A 82 16.03 -16.48 -1.91
C THR A 82 14.67 -17.14 -1.75
N ALA A 83 13.73 -16.88 -2.66
CA ALA A 83 12.43 -17.53 -2.61
C ALA A 83 12.60 -19.06 -2.66
N MET A 84 12.01 -19.79 -1.71
CA MET A 84 12.17 -21.26 -1.58
C MET A 84 11.83 -21.98 -2.88
N TYR A 85 10.83 -21.49 -3.62
CA TYR A 85 10.46 -21.96 -4.96
C TYR A 85 11.65 -22.01 -5.95
N THR A 86 12.55 -21.04 -5.88
CA THR A 86 13.74 -20.94 -6.73
C THR A 86 15.02 -21.43 -6.07
N ALA A 87 14.96 -21.86 -4.81
CA ALA A 87 16.16 -22.23 -4.05
C ALA A 87 16.83 -23.50 -4.59
N VAL A 88 16.04 -24.41 -5.16
CA VAL A 88 16.48 -25.68 -5.78
C VAL A 88 16.71 -25.58 -7.29
N THR A 89 16.48 -24.40 -7.89
CA THR A 89 16.68 -24.18 -9.33
C THR A 89 18.03 -23.52 -9.59
N SER A 90 18.50 -23.57 -10.85
CA SER A 90 19.68 -22.83 -11.31
C SER A 90 19.46 -21.31 -11.38
N HIS A 91 18.22 -20.84 -11.23
CA HIS A 91 17.82 -19.43 -11.35
C HIS A 91 17.22 -18.93 -10.04
N ARG A 92 18.08 -18.67 -9.05
CA ARG A 92 17.67 -18.12 -7.75
C ARG A 92 17.12 -16.71 -7.90
N GLN A 93 15.85 -16.50 -7.55
CA GLN A 93 15.25 -15.17 -7.53
C GLN A 93 15.36 -14.55 -6.14
N PRO A 94 15.92 -13.34 -6.02
CA PRO A 94 15.96 -12.63 -4.75
C PRO A 94 14.57 -12.11 -4.39
N CYS A 95 14.17 -12.35 -3.14
CA CYS A 95 13.08 -11.65 -2.48
C CYS A 95 13.67 -10.62 -1.52
N ARG A 96 13.18 -9.39 -1.58
CA ARG A 96 13.58 -8.31 -0.67
C ARG A 96 12.35 -7.69 -0.05
N MET A 97 12.40 -7.48 1.26
CA MET A 97 11.35 -6.83 2.03
C MET A 97 11.94 -5.71 2.87
N LYS A 98 11.15 -4.65 3.06
CA LYS A 98 11.47 -3.49 3.88
C LYS A 98 10.24 -3.12 4.70
N LEU A 99 10.42 -3.02 6.02
CA LEU A 99 9.45 -2.41 6.93
C LEU A 99 10.00 -1.05 7.34
N VAL A 100 9.15 -0.03 7.28
CA VAL A 100 9.44 1.33 7.73
C VAL A 100 8.61 1.59 8.97
N CYS A 101 9.27 1.81 10.10
CA CYS A 101 8.67 2.05 11.40
C CYS A 101 8.97 3.49 11.87
N ALA A 102 8.02 4.11 12.57
CA ALA A 102 8.16 5.46 13.10
C ALA A 102 7.85 5.55 14.61
N GLY A 103 8.59 6.39 15.31
CA GLY A 103 8.40 6.71 16.73
C GLY A 103 8.94 5.64 17.70
N PRO A 104 8.80 5.88 19.02
CA PRO A 104 9.33 5.00 20.07
C PRO A 104 8.65 3.63 20.11
N ASP A 105 7.39 3.55 19.69
CA ASP A 105 6.62 2.30 19.64
C ASP A 105 6.84 1.50 18.34
N GLU A 106 7.75 1.97 17.46
CA GLU A 106 8.05 1.36 16.16
C GLU A 106 6.82 1.07 15.30
N LYS A 107 5.85 2.00 15.31
CA LYS A 107 4.62 1.86 14.51
C LYS A 107 4.98 1.70 13.04
N ILE A 108 4.50 0.64 12.40
CA ILE A 108 4.71 0.41 10.97
C ILE A 108 3.97 1.50 10.18
N VAL A 109 4.73 2.31 9.45
CA VAL A 109 4.22 3.37 8.57
C VAL A 109 4.40 3.04 7.08
N GLY A 110 5.11 1.95 6.76
CA GLY A 110 5.16 1.44 5.40
C GLY A 110 5.74 0.03 5.29
N ILE A 111 5.26 -0.74 4.32
CA ILE A 111 5.79 -2.04 3.93
C ILE A 111 6.05 -2.03 2.42
N HIS A 112 7.23 -2.48 2.05
CA HIS A 112 7.69 -2.55 0.66
C HIS A 112 8.34 -3.89 0.43
N GLY A 113 7.98 -4.59 -0.63
CA GLY A 113 8.61 -5.86 -0.96
C GLY A 113 8.58 -6.15 -2.45
N ILE A 114 9.57 -6.90 -2.89
CA ILE A 114 9.69 -7.42 -4.24
C ILE A 114 10.04 -8.90 -4.15
N GLY A 115 9.26 -9.76 -4.79
CA GLY A 115 9.46 -11.20 -4.71
C GLY A 115 8.22 -12.00 -5.07
N PHE A 116 8.43 -13.32 -5.17
CA PHE A 116 7.36 -14.25 -5.46
C PHE A 116 6.33 -14.27 -4.31
N GLY A 117 5.03 -14.11 -4.64
CA GLY A 117 3.93 -14.09 -3.66
C GLY A 117 3.69 -12.74 -2.97
N MET A 118 4.40 -11.67 -3.36
CA MET A 118 4.20 -10.33 -2.78
C MET A 118 2.80 -9.76 -3.01
N ASP A 119 2.14 -10.18 -4.09
CA ASP A 119 0.77 -9.82 -4.47
C ASP A 119 -0.26 -10.30 -3.42
N GLU A 120 -0.16 -11.56 -2.95
CA GLU A 120 -1.05 -12.07 -1.90
C GLU A 120 -0.67 -11.56 -0.51
N ILE A 121 0.63 -11.44 -0.20
CA ILE A 121 1.11 -10.98 1.11
C ILE A 121 0.61 -9.57 1.42
N LEU A 122 0.65 -8.68 0.42
CA LEU A 122 0.20 -7.30 0.59
C LEU A 122 -1.32 -7.21 0.74
N GLN A 123 -2.07 -8.03 -0.02
CA GLN A 123 -3.53 -8.09 0.07
C GLN A 123 -4.03 -8.69 1.39
N ALA A 124 -3.33 -9.68 1.95
CA ALA A 124 -3.70 -10.35 3.20
C ALA A 124 -3.36 -9.57 4.48
N SER A 125 -2.49 -8.56 4.38
CA SER A 125 -2.07 -7.77 5.54
C SER A 125 -3.19 -6.82 5.99
N PRO A 126 -3.70 -6.91 7.24
CA PRO A 126 -4.71 -6.00 7.74
C PRO A 126 -4.08 -4.62 7.99
N TRP A 127 -4.11 -3.76 6.99
CA TRP A 127 -3.79 -2.33 7.10
C TRP A 127 -5.02 -1.59 7.63
N ARG A 128 -5.12 -1.50 8.96
CA ARG A 128 -6.11 -0.69 9.67
C ARG A 128 -5.46 0.08 10.81
#